data_AF-A0A7K7GUM0-F1
#
_entry.id   AF-A0A7K7GUM0-F1
#
_cell.length_a   1.000
_cell.length_b   1.000
_cell.length_c   1.000
_cell.angle_alpha   90.00
_cell.angle_beta   90.00
_cell.angle_gamma   90.00
#
_symmetry.space_group_name_H-M   'P 1'
#
loop_
_entity.id
_entity.type
_entity.pdbx_description
1 polymer ?
#
loop_
_entity_poly.entity_id
_entity_poly.type
_entity_poly.pdbx_seq_one_letter_code
_entity_poly.pdbx_strand_id
1 'polypeptide(L)'
;MDSEVDEVVQVILRMLHNSPEFVEKAANQTLGIMVENVTPVRAMTALLDSGVKSRHIQVRKCVAELLLSLLEKIGVTEIAGTARAERLAHAAGTLAQDCHKDTRHYGQEMVKLFLNHQEGKMLLERSVPARDL
;
A
#
# COMPACT_ATOMS: atom_id res chain seq x y z
N MET A 1 7.38 12.97 -16.03
CA MET A 1 6.08 12.47 -15.52
C MET A 1 6.24 11.26 -14.61
N ASP A 2 6.69 10.09 -15.09
CA ASP A 2 6.75 8.92 -14.17
C ASP A 2 7.77 9.09 -13.04
N SER A 3 9.00 9.51 -13.32
CA SER A 3 10.03 9.75 -12.30
C SER A 3 9.67 10.82 -11.27
N GLU A 4 8.92 11.84 -11.69
CA GLU A 4 8.48 12.94 -10.82
C GLU A 4 7.53 12.45 -9.72
N VAL A 5 6.65 11.49 -10.03
CA VAL A 5 5.76 10.90 -9.02
C VAL A 5 6.56 10.12 -7.98
N ASP A 6 7.59 9.38 -8.38
CA ASP A 6 8.43 8.63 -7.43
C ASP A 6 9.21 9.56 -6.52
N GLU A 7 9.78 10.63 -7.08
CA GLU A 7 10.49 11.66 -6.32
C GLU A 7 9.57 12.35 -5.31
N VAL A 8 8.37 12.77 -5.74
CA VAL A 8 7.38 13.42 -4.88
C VAL A 8 6.93 12.49 -3.75
N VAL A 9 6.63 11.22 -4.05
CA VAL A 9 6.29 10.21 -3.04
C VAL A 9 7.42 10.09 -2.01
N GLN A 10 8.66 9.93 -2.45
CA GLN A 10 9.79 9.77 -1.54
C GLN A 10 10.01 11.00 -0.65
N VAL A 11 9.87 12.20 -1.20
CA VAL A 11 9.97 13.45 -0.43
C VAL A 11 8.89 13.53 0.63
N ILE A 12 7.63 13.28 0.25
CA ILE A 12 6.50 13.36 1.19
C ILE A 12 6.61 12.27 2.28
N LEU A 13 6.98 11.04 1.91
CA LEU A 13 7.19 9.95 2.89
C LEU A 13 8.32 10.26 3.88
N ARG A 14 9.33 11.04 3.48
CA ARG A 14 10.38 11.52 4.40
C ARG A 14 9.82 12.50 5.42
N MET A 15 8.88 13.35 5.02
CA MET A 15 8.24 14.31 5.92
C MET A 15 7.38 13.63 6.98
N LEU A 16 6.81 12.46 6.69
CA LEU A 16 5.96 11.70 7.65
C LEU A 16 6.68 11.25 8.93
N HIS A 17 8.01 11.11 8.91
CA HIS A 17 8.74 10.58 10.07
C HIS A 17 9.81 11.53 10.63
N ASN A 18 10.13 12.61 9.92
CA ASN A 18 11.15 13.58 10.33
C ASN A 18 10.57 14.94 10.74
N SER A 19 9.26 15.02 10.97
CA SER A 19 8.59 16.31 11.19
C SER A 19 7.65 16.27 12.40
N PRO A 20 7.28 17.44 12.96
CA PRO A 20 6.25 17.52 13.98
C PRO A 20 4.90 16.99 13.48
N GLU A 21 4.02 16.61 14.41
CA GLU A 21 2.72 15.97 14.10
C GLU A 21 1.86 16.76 13.10
N PHE A 22 1.89 18.10 13.14
CA PHE A 22 1.13 18.92 12.19
C PHE A 22 1.64 18.79 10.75
N VAL A 23 2.96 18.66 10.57
CA VAL A 23 3.59 18.44 9.26
C VAL A 23 3.37 17.01 8.81
N GLU A 24 3.42 16.03 9.72
CA GLU A 24 3.05 14.65 9.40
C GLU A 24 1.62 14.57 8.85
N LYS A 25 0.65 15.24 9.49
CA LYS A 25 -0.74 15.30 9.01
C LYS A 25 -0.84 15.96 7.64
N ALA A 26 -0.17 17.09 7.44
CA ALA A 26 -0.15 17.77 6.15
C ALA A 26 0.50 16.90 5.05
N ALA A 27 1.57 16.18 5.37
CA ALA A 27 2.25 15.27 4.45
C ALA A 27 1.34 14.08 4.07
N ASN A 28 0.62 13.48 5.04
CA ASN A 28 -0.36 12.43 4.76
C ASN A 28 -1.46 12.93 3.80
N GLN A 29 -2.02 14.11 4.06
CA GLN A 29 -3.04 14.73 3.20
C GLN A 29 -2.51 15.02 1.80
N THR A 30 -1.29 15.57 1.71
CA THR A 30 -0.66 15.88 0.42
C THR A 30 -0.43 14.62 -0.41
N LEU A 31 -0.02 13.52 0.23
CA LEU A 31 0.14 12.25 -0.47
C LEU A 31 -1.20 11.70 -0.98
N GLY A 32 -2.27 11.82 -0.18
CA GLY A 32 -3.63 11.48 -0.61
C GLY A 32 -4.07 12.26 -1.85
N ILE A 33 -3.91 13.59 -1.83
CA ILE A 33 -4.23 14.45 -2.98
C ILE A 33 -3.41 14.04 -4.21
N MET A 34 -2.12 13.76 -4.04
CA MET A 34 -1.28 13.31 -5.15
C MET A 34 -1.80 11.99 -5.75
N VAL A 35 -2.18 11.02 -4.91
CA VAL A 35 -2.75 9.73 -5.35
C VAL A 35 -4.05 9.93 -6.14
N GLU A 36 -4.87 10.92 -5.80
CA GLU A 36 -6.10 11.24 -6.51
C GLU A 36 -5.86 11.87 -7.89
N ASN A 37 -4.72 12.58 -8.08
CA ASN A 37 -4.42 13.34 -9.29
C ASN A 37 -3.53 12.59 -10.30
N VAL A 38 -3.02 11.42 -9.94
CA VAL A 38 -2.26 10.54 -10.87
C VAL A 38 -3.07 9.30 -11.20
N THR A 39 -2.64 8.53 -12.21
CA THR A 39 -3.34 7.28 -12.54
C THR A 39 -3.25 6.30 -11.36
N PRO A 40 -4.34 5.59 -11.00
CA PRO A 40 -4.34 4.66 -9.85
C PRO A 40 -3.24 3.60 -9.95
N VAL A 41 -3.00 3.12 -11.16
CA VAL A 41 -1.93 2.20 -11.53
C VAL A 41 -0.54 2.74 -11.19
N ARG A 42 -0.28 4.03 -11.46
CA ARG A 42 1.00 4.68 -11.17
C ARG A 42 1.16 4.90 -9.67
N ALA A 43 0.15 5.45 -9.00
CA ALA A 43 0.15 5.66 -7.56
C ALA A 43 0.46 4.35 -6.80
N MET A 44 -0.23 3.27 -7.15
CA MET A 44 -0.04 1.98 -6.50
C MET A 44 1.39 1.46 -6.67
N THR A 45 1.97 1.62 -7.86
CA THR A 45 3.36 1.20 -8.12
C THR A 45 4.35 1.99 -7.26
N ALA A 46 4.24 3.32 -7.23
CA ALA A 46 5.15 4.16 -6.46
C ALA A 46 5.07 3.89 -4.94
N LEU A 47 3.85 3.65 -4.42
CA LEU A 47 3.63 3.30 -3.01
C LEU A 47 4.20 1.92 -2.64
N LEU A 48 4.02 0.92 -3.52
CA LEU A 48 4.58 -0.43 -3.33
C LEU A 48 6.11 -0.42 -3.30
N ASP A 49 6.74 0.45 -4.10
CA ASP A 49 8.21 0.53 -4.21
C ASP A 49 8.84 1.24 -3.00
N SER A 50 8.14 2.19 -2.37
CA SER A 50 8.75 3.11 -1.39
C SER A 50 8.29 2.93 0.05
N GLY A 51 7.12 2.34 0.30
CA GLY A 51 6.44 2.49 1.59
C GLY A 51 6.28 1.23 2.44
N VAL A 52 6.01 0.08 1.80
CA VAL A 52 5.55 -1.13 2.50
C VAL A 52 6.57 -1.67 3.51
N LYS A 53 7.88 -1.61 3.18
CA LYS A 53 8.97 -2.13 4.02
C LYS A 53 9.69 -1.05 4.83
N SER A 54 9.09 0.14 4.99
CA SER A 54 9.71 1.24 5.72
C SER A 54 9.94 0.88 7.20
N ARG A 55 11.05 1.35 7.77
CA ARG A 55 11.33 1.19 9.20
C ARG A 55 10.41 2.07 10.07
N HIS A 56 9.81 3.11 9.49
CA HIS A 56 8.97 4.07 10.20
C HIS A 56 7.50 3.70 10.12
N ILE A 57 6.84 3.62 11.29
CA ILE A 57 5.44 3.21 11.43
C ILE A 57 4.51 4.16 10.66
N GLN A 58 4.76 5.47 10.75
CA GLN A 58 3.97 6.51 10.08
C GLN A 58 3.92 6.30 8.57
N VAL A 59 5.07 5.97 7.97
CA VAL A 59 5.18 5.67 6.53
C VAL A 59 4.39 4.41 6.18
N ARG A 60 4.58 3.32 6.93
CA ARG A 60 3.87 2.07 6.66
C ARG A 60 2.35 2.22 6.81
N LYS A 61 1.89 2.94 7.84
CA LYS A 61 0.47 3.24 8.07
C LYS A 61 -0.14 4.00 6.90
N CYS A 62 0.48 5.11 6.51
CA CYS A 62 0.04 5.95 5.39
C CYS A 62 -0.05 5.15 4.09
N VAL A 63 1.00 4.37 3.79
CA VAL A 63 1.04 3.57 2.57
C VAL A 63 0.00 2.46 2.58
N ALA A 64 -0.23 1.80 3.72
CA ALA A 64 -1.25 0.77 3.85
C ALA A 64 -2.66 1.32 3.62
N GLU A 65 -2.96 2.49 4.19
CA GLU A 65 -4.23 3.19 3.99
C GLU A 65 -4.45 3.56 2.52
N LEU A 66 -3.47 4.19 1.88
CA LEU A 66 -3.57 4.59 0.47
C LEU A 66 -3.65 3.40 -0.49
N LEU A 67 -2.91 2.31 -0.22
CA LEU A 67 -2.99 1.09 -1.03
C LEU A 67 -4.35 0.42 -0.91
N LEU A 68 -4.95 0.40 0.28
CA LEU A 68 -6.31 -0.10 0.48
C LEU A 68 -7.30 0.75 -0.33
N SER A 69 -7.28 2.08 -0.20
CA SER A 69 -8.17 2.96 -0.94
C SER A 69 -8.03 2.81 -2.46
N LEU A 70 -6.80 2.63 -2.95
CA LEU A 70 -6.56 2.36 -4.37
C LEU A 70 -7.11 0.99 -4.80
N LEU A 71 -6.94 -0.05 -3.98
CA LEU A 71 -7.49 -1.37 -4.27
C LEU A 71 -9.02 -1.38 -4.27
N GLU A 72 -9.65 -0.67 -3.34
CA GLU A 72 -11.11 -0.51 -3.29
C GLU A 72 -11.62 0.24 -4.53
N LYS A 73 -10.89 1.28 -4.97
CA LYS A 73 -11.27 2.07 -6.16
C LYS A 73 -11.10 1.31 -7.47
N ILE A 74 -10.03 0.53 -7.62
CA ILE A 74 -9.74 -0.21 -8.85
C ILE A 74 -10.53 -1.54 -8.88
N GLY A 75 -10.66 -2.21 -7.73
CA GLY A 75 -11.20 -3.55 -7.61
C GLY A 75 -10.17 -4.65 -7.89
N VAL A 76 -10.31 -5.79 -7.19
CA VAL A 76 -9.40 -6.94 -7.36
C VAL A 76 -9.50 -7.52 -8.78
N THR A 77 -10.72 -7.56 -9.34
CA THR A 77 -10.97 -8.09 -10.70
C THR A 77 -10.17 -7.38 -11.78
N GLU A 78 -10.04 -6.05 -11.68
CA GLU A 78 -9.34 -5.23 -12.69
C GLU A 78 -7.82 -5.38 -12.64
N ILE A 79 -7.25 -5.78 -11.50
CA ILE A 79 -5.81 -6.02 -11.38
C ILE A 79 -5.45 -7.50 -11.46
N ALA A 80 -6.43 -8.40 -11.41
CA ALA A 80 -6.23 -9.84 -11.49
C ALA A 80 -5.45 -10.23 -12.75
N GLY A 81 -4.65 -11.29 -12.66
CA GLY A 81 -3.75 -11.69 -13.75
C GLY A 81 -2.55 -10.77 -14.04
N THR A 82 -2.36 -9.66 -13.31
CA THR A 82 -1.20 -8.77 -13.50
C THR A 82 -0.10 -9.01 -12.47
N ALA A 83 1.16 -8.71 -12.84
CA ALA A 83 2.29 -8.72 -11.89
C ALA A 83 2.07 -7.75 -10.71
N ARG A 84 1.23 -6.72 -10.87
CA ARG A 84 0.90 -5.79 -9.79
C ARG A 84 0.01 -6.45 -8.74
N ALA A 85 -0.94 -7.30 -9.14
CA ALA A 85 -1.76 -8.02 -8.17
C ALA A 85 -0.91 -8.95 -7.31
N GLU A 86 0.10 -9.62 -7.86
CA GLU A 86 1.05 -10.43 -7.08
C GLU A 86 1.80 -9.58 -6.05
N ARG A 87 2.35 -8.44 -6.49
CA ARG A 87 3.07 -7.51 -5.59
C ARG A 87 2.16 -6.95 -4.50
N LEU A 88 0.91 -6.62 -4.83
CA LEU A 88 -0.06 -6.09 -3.89
C LEU A 88 -0.55 -7.16 -2.91
N ALA A 89 -0.77 -8.40 -3.35
CA ALA A 89 -1.10 -9.52 -2.47
C ALA A 89 0.02 -9.79 -1.46
N HIS A 90 1.27 -9.77 -1.89
CA HIS A 90 2.42 -9.88 -0.99
C HIS A 90 2.50 -8.70 -0.01
N ALA A 91 2.27 -7.46 -0.48
CA ALA A 91 2.24 -6.29 0.38
C ALA A 91 1.10 -6.38 1.40
N ALA A 92 -0.11 -6.80 1.00
CA ALA A 92 -1.25 -6.99 1.87
C ALA A 92 -0.96 -8.02 2.97
N GLY A 93 -0.37 -9.18 2.61
CA GLY A 93 0.06 -10.18 3.59
C GLY A 93 1.11 -9.67 4.57
N THR A 94 2.10 -8.91 4.07
CA THR A 94 3.13 -8.27 4.90
C THR A 94 2.50 -7.27 5.89
N LEU A 95 1.63 -6.39 5.40
CA LEU A 95 1.00 -5.35 6.22
C LEU A 95 -0.01 -5.94 7.20
N ALA A 96 -0.72 -7.02 6.84
CA ALA A 96 -1.66 -7.71 7.72
C ALA A 96 -1.01 -8.30 8.99
N GLN A 97 0.32 -8.46 8.98
CA GLN A 97 1.14 -8.95 10.09
C GLN A 97 1.98 -7.86 10.77
N ASP A 98 1.78 -6.57 10.44
CA ASP A 98 2.55 -5.46 11.01
C ASP A 98 2.48 -5.39 12.56
N CYS A 99 3.49 -4.82 13.21
CA CYS A 99 3.41 -4.60 14.66
C CYS A 99 2.41 -3.48 15.03
N HIS A 100 2.16 -2.53 14.13
CA HIS A 100 1.25 -1.42 14.35
C HIS A 100 -0.21 -1.80 14.03
N LYS A 101 -1.14 -1.44 14.93
CA LYS A 101 -2.55 -1.86 14.87
C LYS A 101 -3.26 -1.40 13.60
N ASP A 102 -3.17 -0.11 13.26
CA ASP A 102 -3.89 0.43 12.11
C ASP A 102 -3.31 -0.09 10.80
N THR A 103 -1.98 -0.21 10.74
CA THR A 103 -1.28 -0.77 9.57
C THR A 103 -1.72 -2.22 9.32
N ARG A 104 -1.82 -3.03 10.40
CA ARG A 104 -2.42 -4.37 10.31
C ARG A 104 -3.85 -4.33 9.82
N HIS A 105 -4.66 -3.43 10.36
CA HIS A 105 -6.06 -3.35 9.98
C HIS A 105 -6.21 -3.13 8.48
N TYR A 106 -5.52 -2.14 7.91
CA TYR A 106 -5.55 -1.88 6.46
C TYR A 106 -5.03 -3.07 5.65
N GLY A 107 -3.96 -3.72 6.11
CA GLY A 107 -3.45 -4.95 5.49
C GLY A 107 -4.48 -6.08 5.49
N GLN A 108 -5.17 -6.29 6.61
CA GLN A 108 -6.20 -7.31 6.77
C GLN A 108 -7.42 -7.04 5.89
N GLU A 109 -7.84 -5.77 5.73
CA GLU A 109 -8.92 -5.42 4.80
C GLU A 109 -8.53 -5.70 3.34
N MET A 110 -7.29 -5.38 2.93
CA MET A 110 -6.80 -5.78 1.59
C MET A 110 -6.82 -7.30 1.41
N VAL A 111 -6.37 -8.07 2.41
CA VAL A 111 -6.43 -9.54 2.36
C VAL A 111 -7.87 -10.03 2.18
N LYS A 112 -8.86 -9.46 2.89
CA LYS A 112 -10.27 -9.83 2.72
C LYS A 112 -10.76 -9.56 1.29
N LEU A 113 -10.40 -8.41 0.71
CA LEU A 113 -10.75 -8.09 -0.68
C LEU A 113 -10.20 -9.15 -1.64
N PHE A 114 -8.94 -9.56 -1.48
CA PHE A 114 -8.34 -10.61 -2.28
C PHE A 114 -8.99 -11.99 -2.06
N LEU A 115 -9.34 -12.36 -0.83
CA LEU A 115 -9.99 -13.64 -0.51
C LEU A 115 -11.37 -13.78 -1.15
N ASN A 116 -12.07 -12.67 -1.39
CA ASN A 116 -13.36 -12.64 -2.08
C ASN A 116 -13.26 -12.86 -3.61
N HIS A 117 -12.05 -13.00 -4.16
CA HIS A 117 -11.81 -13.24 -5.58
C HIS A 117 -10.99 -14.53 -5.77
N GLN A 118 -11.42 -15.42 -6.68
CA GLN A 118 -10.79 -16.74 -6.86
C GLN A 118 -9.29 -16.64 -7.19
N GLU A 119 -8.91 -15.78 -8.14
CA GLU A 119 -7.49 -15.55 -8.45
C GLU A 119 -6.77 -14.83 -7.31
N GLY A 120 -7.45 -13.91 -6.62
CA GLY A 120 -6.87 -13.15 -5.52
C GLY A 120 -6.45 -14.05 -4.37
N LYS A 121 -7.28 -15.05 -4.06
CA LYS A 121 -6.96 -16.10 -3.09
C LYS A 121 -5.69 -16.87 -3.47
N MET A 122 -5.56 -17.30 -4.74
CA MET A 122 -4.36 -18.01 -5.20
C MET A 122 -3.10 -17.14 -5.07
N LEU A 123 -3.20 -15.83 -5.31
CA LEU A 123 -2.08 -14.91 -5.14
C LEU A 123 -1.66 -14.76 -3.67
N LEU A 124 -2.62 -14.71 -2.74
CA LEU A 124 -2.33 -14.68 -1.31
C LEU A 124 -1.61 -15.95 -0.84
N GLU A 125 -2.09 -17.14 -1.25
CA GLU A 125 -1.49 -18.42 -0.89
C GLU A 125 -0.02 -18.52 -1.36
N ARG A 126 0.29 -17.99 -2.55
CA ARG A 126 1.67 -17.92 -3.07
C ARG A 126 2.54 -16.89 -2.35
N SER A 127 1.93 -15.90 -1.72
CA SER A 127 2.62 -14.78 -1.07
C SER A 127 2.99 -15.07 0.39
N VAL A 128 2.32 -16.01 1.05
CA VAL A 128 2.64 -16.42 2.42
C VAL A 128 3.83 -17.38 2.40
N PRO A 129 4.96 -17.05 3.05
CA PRO A 129 6.05 -18.02 3.20
C PRO A 129 5.55 -19.24 3.96
N ALA A 130 5.94 -20.45 3.55
CA ALA A 130 5.54 -21.73 4.16
C ALA A 130 5.96 -21.94 5.63
N ARG A 131 6.25 -20.88 6.40
CA ARG A 131 6.81 -20.95 7.76
C ARG A 131 5.80 -20.82 8.90
N ASP A 132 4.51 -20.61 8.61
CA ASP A 132 3.48 -20.46 9.64
C ASP A 132 2.31 -21.46 9.49
N LEU A 133 2.59 -22.66 8.97
CA LEU A 133 1.69 -23.82 9.03
C LEU A 133 2.17 -24.84 10.06
#